data_AF-A0A426ZJZ1-F1
#
_entry.id   AF-A0A426ZJZ1-F1
#
_cell.length_a   1.000
_cell.length_b   1.000
_cell.length_c   1.000
_cell.angle_alpha   90.00
_cell.angle_beta   90.00
_cell.angle_gamma   90.00
#
_symmetry.space_group_name_H-M   'P 1'
#
loop_
_entity.id
_entity.type
_entity.pdbx_description
1 polymer ?
#
loop_
_entity_poly.entity_id
_entity_poly.type
_entity_poly.pdbx_seq_one_letter_code
_entity_poly.pdbx_strand_id
1 'polypeptide(L)' 'MDRESRVLRYREKRKTRKFEKTIRYASRKTYAEARHRVKGRFARLSDVEHETTTSQVFCASAPSEGSYGIVPSF' A
#
# COMPACT_ATOMS: atom_id res chain seq x y z
N MET A 1 40.15 -9.27 14.78
CA MET A 1 39.76 -10.36 13.86
C MET A 1 38.34 -10.23 13.29
N ASP A 2 37.45 -9.40 13.85
CA ASP A 2 36.05 -9.38 13.42
C ASP A 2 35.64 -8.36 12.35
N ARG A 3 36.42 -7.30 12.14
CA ARG A 3 36.01 -6.21 11.23
C ARG A 3 36.22 -6.56 9.76
N GLU A 4 37.37 -7.13 9.45
CA GLU A 4 37.77 -7.46 8.07
C GLU A 4 36.84 -8.52 7.46
N SER A 5 36.53 -9.57 8.22
CA SER A 5 35.57 -10.61 7.81
C SER A 5 34.16 -10.04 7.55
N ARG A 6 33.67 -9.15 8.43
CA ARG A 6 32.38 -8.46 8.24
C ARG A 6 32.39 -7.55 7.01
N VAL A 7 33.48 -6.83 6.75
CA VAL A 7 33.64 -5.95 5.59
C VAL A 7 33.69 -6.76 4.29
N LEU A 8 34.41 -7.89 4.26
CA LEU A 8 34.44 -8.79 3.11
C LEU A 8 33.04 -9.33 2.80
N ARG A 9 32.32 -9.85 3.80
CA ARG A 9 30.93 -10.30 3.65
C ARG A 9 30.01 -9.20 3.14
N TYR A 10 30.18 -7.95 3.62
CA TYR A 10 29.41 -6.81 3.10
C TYR A 10 29.69 -6.55 1.62
N ARG A 11 30.96 -6.55 1.20
CA ARG A 11 31.36 -6.31 -0.20
C ARG A 11 30.82 -7.41 -1.12
N GLU A 12 30.90 -8.66 -0.70
CA GLU A 12 30.31 -9.81 -1.41
C GLU A 12 28.79 -9.68 -1.54
N LYS A 13 28.09 -9.40 -0.42
CA LYS A 13 26.64 -9.14 -0.43
C LYS A 13 26.25 -7.94 -1.29
N ARG A 14 27.11 -6.94 -1.44
CA ARG A 14 26.85 -5.76 -2.28
C ARG A 14 26.86 -6.11 -3.77
N LYS A 15 27.78 -6.98 -4.20
CA LYS A 15 27.86 -7.47 -5.58
C LYS A 15 26.63 -8.28 -6.00
N THR A 16 26.03 -9.02 -5.07
CA THR A 16 24.90 -9.94 -5.33
C THR A 16 23.52 -9.35 -5.01
N ARG A 17 23.41 -8.03 -4.81
CA ARG A 17 22.12 -7.38 -4.58
C ARG A 17 21.25 -7.50 -5.83
N LYS A 18 20.00 -7.94 -5.64
CA LYS A 18 18.99 -7.98 -6.70
C LYS A 18 18.12 -6.74 -6.60
N PHE A 19 18.09 -5.93 -7.65
CA PHE A 19 17.28 -4.71 -7.74
C PHE A 19 15.96 -4.92 -8.49
N GLU A 20 15.83 -6.06 -9.16
CA GLU A 20 14.60 -6.46 -9.83
C GLU A 20 13.47 -6.70 -8.82
N LYS A 21 12.25 -6.39 -9.24
CA LYS A 21 11.05 -6.58 -8.42
C LYS A 21 10.83 -8.07 -8.17
N THR A 22 11.20 -8.53 -6.98
CA THR A 22 11.03 -9.93 -6.58
C THR A 22 9.68 -10.15 -5.91
N ILE A 23 8.83 -10.99 -6.51
CA ILE A 23 7.59 -11.46 -5.88
C ILE A 23 7.92 -12.71 -5.08
N ARG A 24 8.04 -12.57 -3.75
CA ARG A 24 8.38 -13.70 -2.86
C ARG A 24 7.19 -14.62 -2.58
N TYR A 25 5.98 -14.04 -2.48
CA TYR A 25 4.77 -14.77 -2.11
C TYR A 25 3.74 -14.71 -3.24
N ALA A 26 3.62 -15.81 -3.99
CA ALA A 26 2.72 -15.89 -5.14
C ALA A 26 1.25 -15.74 -4.72
N SER A 27 0.81 -16.41 -3.66
CA SER A 27 -0.58 -16.34 -3.18
C SER A 27 -1.02 -14.93 -2.78
N ARG A 28 -0.13 -14.14 -2.16
CA ARG A 28 -0.45 -12.75 -1.81
C ARG A 28 -0.56 -11.85 -3.04
N LYS A 29 0.21 -12.14 -4.10
CA LYS A 29 0.12 -11.43 -5.37
C LYS A 29 -1.23 -11.68 -6.03
N THR A 30 -1.65 -12.94 -6.14
CA THR A 30 -2.94 -13.28 -6.76
C THR A 30 -4.12 -12.66 -6.01
N TYR A 31 -4.10 -12.67 -4.67
CA TYR A 31 -5.15 -12.02 -3.87
C TYR A 31 -5.16 -10.50 -4.04
N ALA A 32 -4.00 -9.85 -4.18
CA ALA A 32 -3.91 -8.41 -4.40
C ALA A 32 -4.33 -7.98 -5.82
N GLU A 33 -4.20 -8.87 -6.80
CA GLU A 33 -4.64 -8.67 -8.18
C GLU A 33 -6.16 -8.84 -8.33
N ALA A 34 -6.77 -9.79 -7.62
CA ALA A 34 -8.22 -10.02 -7.65
C ALA A 34 -9.03 -9.05 -6.78
N ARG A 35 -8.40 -8.30 -5.88
CA ARG A 35 -9.11 -7.41 -4.93
C ARG A 35 -9.55 -6.11 -5.59
N HIS A 36 -10.77 -5.67 -5.29
CA HIS A 36 -11.34 -4.43 -5.82
C HIS A 36 -10.51 -3.18 -5.46
N ARG A 37 -10.37 -2.26 -6.43
CA ARG A 37 -9.62 -1.02 -6.29
C ARG A 37 -10.38 0.18 -6.85
N VAL A 38 -10.30 1.31 -6.16
CA VAL A 38 -10.73 2.64 -6.64
C VAL A 38 -9.51 3.54 -6.68
N LYS A 39 -9.20 4.13 -7.85
CA LYS A 39 -8.02 4.99 -8.07
C LYS A 39 -6.69 4.40 -7.52
N GLY A 40 -6.52 3.08 -7.64
CA GLY A 40 -5.33 2.35 -7.21
C GLY A 40 -5.28 1.93 -5.73
N ARG A 41 -6.22 2.38 -4.89
CA ARG A 41 -6.36 2.00 -3.48
C ARG A 41 -7.32 0.82 -3.34
N PHE A 42 -7.08 -0.05 -2.37
CA PHE A 42 -8.06 -1.10 -2.06
C PHE A 42 -9.32 -0.49 -1.45
N ALA A 43 -10.48 -0.91 -1.93
CA ALA A 43 -11.78 -0.52 -1.38
C ALA A 43 -12.52 -1.76 -0.86
N ARG A 44 -13.42 -1.57 0.10
CA ARG A 44 -14.35 -2.64 0.49
C ARG A 44 -15.44 -2.72 -0.56
N LEU A 45 -15.98 -3.91 -0.78
CA LEU A 45 -17.02 -4.13 -1.79
C LEU A 45 -18.28 -3.29 -1.49
N SER A 46 -18.57 -3.00 -0.22
CA SER A 46 -19.69 -2.12 0.19
C SER A 46 -19.57 -0.68 -0.30
N ASP A 47 -18.35 -0.16 -0.43
CA ASP A 47 -18.12 1.26 -0.72
C ASP A 47 -18.20 1.54 -2.23
N VAL A 48 -18.05 0.48 -3.05
CA VAL A 48 -18.06 0.53 -4.52
C VAL A 48 -19.43 0.92 -5.06
N GLU A 49 -20.50 0.44 -4.40
CA GLU A 49 -21.90 0.72 -4.77
C GLU A 49 -22.27 2.21 -4.61
N HIS A 50 -21.47 3.00 -3.87
CA HIS A 50 -21.73 4.43 -3.62
C HIS A 50 -20.83 5.37 -4.45
N GLU A 51 -19.73 4.87 -5.01
CA GLU A 51 -18.82 5.69 -5.83
C GLU A 51 -19.18 5.69 -7.32
N THR A 52 -19.84 4.65 -7.83
CA THR A 52 -20.33 4.60 -9.22
C THR A 52 -21.37 5.68 -9.51
N THR A 53 -22.26 5.98 -8.56
CA THR A 53 -23.32 7.00 -8.69
C THR A 53 -22.81 8.44 -8.48
N THR A 54 -21.75 8.62 -7.69
CA THR A 54 -21.26 9.96 -7.31
C THR A 54 -20.32 10.58 -8.35
N SER A 55 -19.72 9.79 -9.25
CA SER A 55 -18.77 10.32 -10.24
C SER A 55 -19.42 11.00 -11.46
N GLN A 56 -20.73 10.83 -11.68
CA GLN A 56 -21.44 11.50 -12.78
C GLN A 56 -22.05 12.86 -12.41
N VAL A 57 -22.05 13.22 -11.13
CA VAL A 57 -22.63 14.48 -10.68
C VAL A 57 -21.73 15.15 -9.64
N PHE A 58 -21.45 16.42 -9.89
CA PHE A 58 -21.02 17.41 -8.91
C PHE A 58 -19.52 17.58 -8.65
N CYS A 59 -18.85 18.10 -9.69
CA CYS A 59 -18.12 19.35 -9.47
C CYS A 59 -19.15 20.42 -9.06
N ALA A 60 -19.48 20.57 -7.75
CA ALA A 60 -20.09 21.79 -7.13
C ALA A 60 -20.75 21.66 -5.72
N SER A 61 -20.30 20.94 -4.69
CA SER A 61 -20.75 21.35 -3.32
C SER A 61 -19.93 20.79 -2.15
N ALA A 62 -19.44 21.73 -1.33
CA ALA A 62 -19.25 21.75 0.13
C ALA A 62 -18.63 20.54 0.86
N PRO A 63 -17.68 20.77 1.80
CA PRO A 63 -17.19 19.73 2.68
C PRO A 63 -18.27 19.40 3.73
N SER A 64 -18.70 18.13 3.81
CA SER A 64 -19.39 17.65 5.01
C SER A 64 -18.34 17.30 6.07
N GLU A 65 -18.51 17.91 7.24
CA GLU A 65 -17.74 17.65 8.45
C GLU A 65 -17.81 16.17 8.84
N GLY A 66 -16.75 15.42 8.56
CA GLY A 66 -16.48 14.11 9.15
C GLY A 66 -15.59 14.29 10.38
N SER A 67 -16.18 14.16 11.57
CA SER A 67 -15.57 14.32 12.89
C SER A 67 -14.21 13.62 13.04
N TYR A 68 -13.16 14.40 13.26
CA TYR A 68 -11.87 13.89 13.75
C TYR A 68 -12.08 13.34 15.16
N GLY A 69 -11.91 12.03 15.32
CA GLY A 69 -12.06 11.35 16.61
C GLY A 69 -11.04 11.88 17.61
N ILE A 70 -11.52 12.62 18.60
CA ILE A 70 -10.74 13.01 19.77
C ILE A 70 -10.38 11.73 20.53
N VAL A 71 -9.10 11.40 20.57
CA VAL A 71 -8.56 10.33 21.41
C VAL A 71 -8.41 10.90 22.82
N PRO A 72 -9.13 10.38 23.83
CA PRO A 72 -8.95 10.82 25.20
C PRO A 72 -7.54 10.43 25.69
N SER A 73 -6.75 11.42 26.11
CA SER A 73 -5.56 11.17 26.92
C SER A 73 -5.97 11.05 28.38
N PHE A 74 -5.74 9.90 28.99
CA PHE A 74 -5.54 9.78 30.43
C PHE A 74 -4.04 9.63 30.70
#